data_AF-A0A8S9STC1-F1
#
_entry.id   AF-A0A8S9STC1-F1
#
_cell.length_a   1.000
_cell.length_b   1.000
_cell.length_c   1.000
_cell.angle_alpha   90.00
_cell.angle_beta   90.00
_cell.angle_gamma   90.00
#
_symmetry.space_group_name_H-M   'P 1'
#
loop_
_entity.id
_entity.type
_entity.pdbx_description
1 polymer ?
#
loop_
_entity_poly.entity_id
_entity_poly.type
_entity_poly.pdbx_seq_one_letter_code
_entity_poly.pdbx_strand_id
1 'polypeptide(L)'
;MINGFFICCYISYILGDDCIAITGERGGSSDINITRVACGPGHGISIGSLGKGDIDDTVENVIVRSCSFWGTQNGARIKTWHGGKGLAKNILFENITVTNTKYPIIIDQHYSNGGTGHVKVIFKLY
;
A
#
# COMPACT_ATOMS: atom_id res chain seq x y z
N MET A 1 -15.84 2.01 6.87
CA MET A 1 -14.58 1.86 7.61
C MET A 1 -14.35 0.40 7.94
N ILE A 2 -13.25 -0.15 7.43
CA ILE A 2 -12.79 -1.51 7.71
C ILE A 2 -11.55 -1.40 8.60
N ASN A 3 -11.54 -2.13 9.71
CA ASN A 3 -10.36 -2.33 10.56
C ASN A 3 -9.76 -3.72 10.26
N GLY A 4 -8.44 -3.86 10.33
CA GLY A 4 -7.78 -5.10 9.91
C GLY A 4 -6.47 -5.41 10.63
N PHE A 5 -6.20 -6.70 10.84
CA PHE A 5 -4.98 -7.19 11.46
C PHE A 5 -4.42 -8.38 10.69
N PHE A 6 -3.16 -8.27 10.26
CA PHE A 6 -2.46 -9.35 9.55
C PHE A 6 -1.19 -9.71 10.32
N ILE A 7 -1.09 -10.96 10.79
CA ILE A 7 0.05 -11.47 11.54
C ILE A 7 0.53 -12.83 11.05
N CYS A 8 1.86 -12.96 10.95
CA CYS A 8 2.57 -14.25 10.82
C CYS A 8 2.13 -15.05 9.57
N CYS A 9 1.90 -14.35 8.47
CA CYS A 9 1.57 -14.97 7.20
C CYS A 9 2.78 -14.94 6.26
N TYR A 10 3.11 -16.09 5.68
CA TYR A 10 3.93 -16.14 4.47
C TYR A 10 2.97 -16.08 3.27
N ILE A 11 3.11 -15.05 2.44
CA ILE A 11 2.29 -14.84 1.26
C ILE A 11 3.21 -14.91 0.06
N SER A 12 3.16 -16.03 -0.66
CA SER A 12 3.88 -16.24 -1.92
C SER A 12 2.87 -16.21 -3.06
N TYR A 13 2.87 -15.12 -3.83
CA TYR A 13 1.89 -14.93 -4.90
C TYR A 13 2.58 -14.84 -6.27
N ILE A 14 2.68 -15.96 -6.96
CA ILE A 14 3.43 -16.11 -8.23
C ILE A 14 2.78 -15.38 -9.42
N LEU A 15 1.53 -14.91 -9.29
CA LEU A 15 0.80 -14.25 -10.39
C LEU A 15 1.12 -12.75 -10.55
N GLY A 16 2.11 -12.22 -9.81
CA GLY A 16 2.60 -10.87 -10.04
C GLY A 16 1.67 -9.75 -9.55
N ASP A 17 0.85 -9.99 -8.52
CA ASP A 17 0.01 -8.95 -7.91
C ASP A 17 0.43 -8.63 -6.45
N ASP A 18 -0.29 -7.73 -5.78
CA ASP A 18 -0.01 -7.28 -4.43
C ASP A 18 -0.04 -8.43 -3.41
N CYS A 19 0.95 -8.45 -2.53
CA CYS A 19 0.97 -9.31 -1.35
C CYS A 19 -0.18 -8.94 -0.40
N ILE A 20 -0.34 -7.63 -0.14
CA ILE A 20 -1.48 -7.05 0.56
C ILE A 20 -1.82 -5.73 -0.13
N ALA A 21 -3.09 -5.53 -0.49
CA ALA A 21 -3.60 -4.26 -1.00
C ALA A 21 -4.59 -3.66 0.02
N ILE A 22 -4.35 -2.40 0.41
CA ILE A 22 -5.23 -1.63 1.31
C ILE A 22 -5.93 -0.57 0.46
N THR A 23 -7.22 -0.73 0.21
CA THR A 23 -8.04 0.18 -0.59
C THR A 23 -8.96 1.03 0.30
N GLY A 24 -9.37 2.21 -0.17
CA GLY A 24 -10.28 3.11 0.54
C GLY A 24 -11.77 2.87 0.25
N GLU A 25 -12.10 1.90 -0.60
CA GLU A 25 -13.47 1.67 -1.07
C GLU A 25 -14.45 1.39 0.09
N ARG A 26 -15.74 1.75 -0.11
CA ARG A 26 -16.84 1.49 0.85
C ARG A 26 -16.63 2.11 2.24
N GLY A 27 -16.22 3.38 2.25
CA GLY A 27 -16.16 4.20 3.47
C GLY A 27 -14.84 4.11 4.21
N GLY A 28 -13.73 3.89 3.51
CA GLY A 28 -12.37 4.02 4.02
C GLY A 28 -11.83 2.79 4.76
N SER A 29 -10.50 2.78 4.90
CA SER A 29 -9.74 1.79 5.67
C SER A 29 -8.94 2.49 6.75
N SER A 30 -9.06 2.02 7.98
CA SER A 30 -8.43 2.65 9.15
C SER A 30 -7.86 1.61 10.11
N ASP A 31 -6.88 2.01 10.91
CA ASP A 31 -6.34 1.23 12.03
C ASP A 31 -5.90 -0.18 11.61
N ILE A 32 -5.07 -0.22 10.55
CA ILE A 32 -4.56 -1.46 9.98
C ILE A 32 -3.16 -1.72 10.52
N ASN A 33 -2.95 -2.92 11.05
CA ASN A 33 -1.62 -3.37 11.48
C ASN A 33 -1.23 -4.67 10.76
N ILE A 34 -0.13 -4.58 10.03
CA ILE A 34 0.50 -5.68 9.30
C ILE A 34 1.84 -5.93 9.95
N THR A 35 2.04 -7.10 10.55
CA THR A 35 3.33 -7.41 11.17
C THR A 35 3.78 -8.85 10.99
N ARG A 36 5.09 -9.04 10.80
CA ARG A 36 5.70 -10.36 10.58
C ARG A 36 5.10 -11.08 9.36
N VAL A 37 4.88 -10.32 8.29
CA VAL A 37 4.48 -10.86 6.99
C VAL A 37 5.70 -10.97 6.10
N ALA A 38 5.82 -12.10 5.42
CA ALA A 38 6.87 -12.33 4.44
C ALA A 38 6.22 -12.46 3.05
N CYS A 39 6.57 -11.53 2.16
CA CYS A 39 6.07 -11.45 0.80
C CYS A 39 7.12 -12.01 -0.16
N GLY A 40 6.77 -13.07 -0.89
CA GLY A 40 7.55 -13.60 -2.02
C GLY A 40 7.35 -12.77 -3.30
N PRO A 41 7.73 -13.28 -4.48
CA PRO A 41 7.58 -12.55 -5.74
C PRO A 41 6.15 -12.04 -5.93
N GLY A 42 5.98 -10.85 -6.52
CA GLY A 42 4.71 -10.11 -6.55
C GLY A 42 4.93 -8.60 -6.53
N HIS A 43 3.92 -7.82 -6.20
CA HIS A 43 3.98 -6.35 -6.18
C HIS A 43 4.26 -5.72 -4.81
N GLY A 44 4.40 -6.50 -3.74
CA GLY A 44 4.64 -5.99 -2.38
C GLY A 44 3.38 -5.61 -1.63
N ILE A 45 3.52 -4.76 -0.61
CA ILE A 45 2.40 -4.23 0.16
C ILE A 45 2.05 -2.85 -0.39
N SER A 46 0.81 -2.71 -0.84
CA SER A 46 0.31 -1.53 -1.52
C SER A 46 -0.82 -0.84 -0.77
N ILE A 47 -0.68 0.46 -0.58
CA ILE A 47 -1.79 1.36 -0.30
C ILE A 47 -2.38 1.82 -1.64
N GLY A 48 -3.63 1.48 -1.89
CA GLY A 48 -4.36 1.83 -3.11
C GLY A 48 -4.63 0.66 -4.07
N SER A 49 -5.11 0.93 -5.29
CA SER A 49 -5.24 2.28 -5.87
C SER A 49 -6.31 3.10 -5.16
N LEU A 50 -6.01 4.37 -4.85
CA LEU A 50 -6.96 5.30 -4.24
C LEU A 50 -7.42 6.36 -5.23
N GLY A 51 -8.67 6.80 -5.10
CA GLY A 51 -9.24 7.95 -5.81
C GLY A 51 -9.79 7.63 -7.19
N LYS A 52 -10.09 6.35 -7.49
CA LYS A 52 -10.61 5.95 -8.80
C LYS A 52 -11.99 6.57 -9.03
N GLY A 53 -12.18 7.25 -10.17
CA GLY A 53 -13.49 7.76 -10.57
C GLY A 53 -14.05 8.82 -9.61
N ASP A 54 -13.20 9.74 -9.12
CA ASP A 54 -13.58 10.83 -8.21
C ASP A 54 -14.12 10.38 -6.84
N ILE A 55 -13.98 9.09 -6.50
CA ILE A 55 -14.33 8.55 -5.18
C ILE A 55 -13.36 9.11 -4.13
N ASP A 56 -13.90 9.64 -3.03
CA ASP A 56 -13.09 10.09 -1.89
C ASP A 56 -12.61 8.89 -1.06
N ASP A 57 -11.46 8.34 -1.47
CA ASP A 57 -10.85 7.19 -0.80
C ASP A 57 -9.93 7.65 0.33
N THR A 58 -10.29 7.29 1.56
CA THR A 58 -9.46 7.54 2.74
C THR A 58 -8.83 6.26 3.27
N VAL A 59 -7.52 6.27 3.43
CA VAL A 59 -6.73 5.27 4.17
C VAL A 59 -5.95 5.97 5.26
N GLU A 60 -6.15 5.57 6.51
CA GLU A 60 -5.45 6.17 7.65
C GLU A 60 -4.97 5.15 8.68
N ASN A 61 -3.97 5.55 9.47
CA ASN A 61 -3.46 4.77 10.60
C ASN A 61 -3.03 3.35 10.19
N VAL A 62 -2.13 3.26 9.22
CA VAL A 62 -1.59 1.97 8.74
C VAL A 62 -0.18 1.79 9.29
N ILE A 63 0.07 0.66 9.94
CA ILE A 63 1.39 0.25 10.42
C ILE A 63 1.78 -1.05 9.73
N VAL A 64 2.91 -1.02 9.03
CA VAL A 64 3.56 -2.20 8.46
C VAL A 64 4.90 -2.35 9.15
N ARG A 65 5.08 -3.41 9.94
CA ARG A 65 6.31 -3.59 10.72
C ARG A 65 6.88 -5.00 10.73
N SER A 66 8.20 -5.12 10.76
CA SER A 66 8.88 -6.42 10.84
C SER A 66 8.47 -7.36 9.70
N CYS A 67 8.33 -6.82 8.49
CA CYS A 67 7.96 -7.59 7.30
C CYS A 67 9.17 -7.78 6.38
N SER A 68 9.15 -8.83 5.56
CA SER A 68 10.19 -9.10 4.57
C SER A 68 9.63 -9.20 3.16
N PHE A 69 10.41 -8.69 2.20
CA PHE A 69 10.09 -8.70 0.78
C PHE A 69 11.22 -9.41 0.02
N TRP A 70 10.89 -10.48 -0.69
CA TRP A 70 11.88 -11.26 -1.45
C TRP A 70 11.43 -11.46 -2.90
N GLY A 71 12.26 -11.02 -3.85
CA GLY A 71 11.96 -11.19 -5.29
C GLY A 71 10.76 -10.36 -5.78
N THR A 72 10.30 -9.38 -4.99
CA THR A 72 9.15 -8.54 -5.34
C THR A 72 9.50 -7.44 -6.34
N GLN A 73 8.49 -6.94 -7.05
CA GLN A 73 8.63 -5.71 -7.82
C GLN A 73 8.73 -4.52 -6.87
N ASN A 74 7.92 -4.45 -5.82
CA ASN A 74 7.93 -3.33 -4.87
C ASN A 74 7.92 -3.84 -3.42
N GLY A 75 8.48 -3.07 -2.49
CA GLY A 75 8.35 -3.32 -1.05
C GLY A 75 7.14 -2.59 -0.48
N ALA A 76 7.35 -1.33 -0.11
CA ALA A 76 6.31 -0.38 0.28
C ALA A 76 5.82 0.39 -0.95
N ARG A 77 4.53 0.27 -1.28
CA ARG A 77 3.94 0.99 -2.42
C ARG A 77 2.75 1.82 -1.99
N ILE A 78 2.66 3.05 -2.51
CA ILE A 78 1.44 3.87 -2.49
C ILE A 78 1.09 4.18 -3.94
N LYS A 79 -0.13 3.87 -4.37
CA LYS A 79 -0.63 4.13 -5.72
C LYS A 79 -1.94 4.92 -5.66
N THR A 80 -1.97 6.09 -6.27
CA THR A 80 -3.16 6.94 -6.33
C THR A 80 -3.46 7.36 -7.76
N TRP A 81 -4.74 7.39 -8.12
CA TRP A 81 -5.16 7.79 -9.45
C TRP A 81 -4.79 9.24 -9.74
N HIS A 82 -4.31 9.49 -10.96
CA HIS A 82 -4.23 10.87 -11.45
C HIS A 82 -5.63 11.47 -11.48
N GLY A 83 -5.79 12.72 -11.07
CA GLY A 83 -7.12 13.33 -10.99
C GLY A 83 -7.98 12.83 -9.82
N GLY A 84 -7.50 11.89 -9.01
CA GLY A 84 -8.27 11.29 -7.93
C GLY A 84 -8.48 12.21 -6.73
N LYS A 85 -9.42 11.82 -5.87
CA LYS A 85 -9.70 12.47 -4.58
C LYS A 85 -9.51 11.47 -3.45
N GLY A 86 -9.08 11.95 -2.29
CA GLY A 86 -8.82 11.08 -1.15
C GLY A 86 -7.65 11.52 -0.29
N LEU A 87 -7.38 10.70 0.71
CA LEU A 87 -6.36 10.94 1.72
C LEU A 87 -5.70 9.63 2.15
N ALA A 88 -4.39 9.56 2.01
CA ALA A 88 -3.56 8.53 2.60
C ALA A 88 -2.71 9.19 3.70
N LYS A 89 -2.98 8.92 4.98
CA LYS A 89 -2.25 9.58 6.08
C LYS A 89 -1.89 8.65 7.23
N ASN A 90 -0.90 9.05 8.01
CA ASN A 90 -0.42 8.27 9.16
C ASN A 90 -0.09 6.82 8.77
N ILE A 91 0.69 6.68 7.70
CA ILE A 91 1.18 5.41 7.19
C ILE A 91 2.64 5.27 7.62
N LEU A 92 2.93 4.17 8.31
CA LEU A 92 4.23 3.81 8.86
C LEU A 92 4.68 2.48 8.26
N PHE A 93 5.87 2.49 7.65
CA PHE A 93 6.64 1.26 7.37
C PHE A 93 7.89 1.29 8.24
N GLU A 94 8.07 0.28 9.07
CA GLU A 94 9.16 0.20 10.05
C GLU A 94 9.80 -1.19 10.08
N ASN A 95 11.12 -1.27 10.23
CA ASN A 95 11.83 -2.55 10.38
C ASN A 95 11.50 -3.52 9.22
N ILE A 96 11.75 -3.06 8.00
CA ILE A 96 11.43 -3.78 6.77
C ILE A 96 12.71 -4.36 6.16
N THR A 97 12.69 -5.66 5.89
CA THR A 97 13.80 -6.33 5.20
C THR A 97 13.46 -6.49 3.72
N VAL A 98 14.32 -6.00 2.84
CA VAL A 98 14.10 -6.04 1.39
C VAL A 98 15.25 -6.77 0.71
N THR A 99 14.93 -7.83 -0.02
CA THR A 99 15.92 -8.67 -0.73
C THR A 99 15.49 -8.86 -2.18
N ASN A 100 16.39 -8.59 -3.12
CA ASN A 100 16.17 -8.77 -4.56
C ASN A 100 14.84 -8.16 -5.06
N THR A 101 14.52 -6.95 -4.58
CA THR A 101 13.27 -6.24 -4.90
C THR A 101 13.56 -5.05 -5.79
N LYS A 102 12.78 -4.86 -6.87
CA LYS A 102 13.08 -3.85 -7.90
C LYS A 102 12.93 -2.41 -7.39
N TYR A 103 11.84 -2.12 -6.68
CA TYR A 103 11.53 -0.81 -6.13
C TYR A 103 11.18 -0.92 -4.63
N PRO A 104 12.17 -0.88 -3.71
CA PRO A 104 11.92 -1.07 -2.29
C PRO A 104 10.82 -0.16 -1.73
N ILE A 105 10.79 1.10 -2.17
CA ILE A 105 9.72 2.07 -1.87
C ILE A 105 9.33 2.76 -3.17
N ILE A 106 8.02 2.90 -3.42
CA ILE A 106 7.48 3.68 -4.53
C ILE A 106 6.18 4.39 -4.14
N ILE A 107 6.09 5.67 -4.47
CA ILE A 107 4.87 6.47 -4.34
C ILE A 107 4.52 6.95 -5.74
N ASP A 108 3.47 6.39 -6.32
CA ASP A 108 2.96 6.72 -7.65
C ASP A 108 1.63 7.46 -7.53
N GLN A 109 1.66 8.78 -7.74
CA GLN A 109 0.46 9.62 -7.76
C GLN A 109 -0.15 9.82 -9.14
N HIS A 110 0.37 9.10 -10.15
CA HIS A 110 -0.10 9.13 -11.53
C HIS A 110 -0.51 7.73 -11.98
N TYR A 111 -1.13 6.97 -11.08
CA TYR A 111 -1.58 5.62 -11.38
C TYR A 111 -2.72 5.70 -12.42
N SER A 112 -2.40 5.37 -13.68
CA SER A 112 -3.26 5.54 -14.87
C SER A 112 -3.48 6.99 -15.33
N ASN A 113 -3.80 7.15 -16.63
CA ASN A 113 -3.94 8.46 -17.29
C ASN A 113 -5.39 8.99 -17.20
N GLY A 114 -5.55 10.23 -16.72
CA GLY A 114 -6.77 11.04 -16.90
C GLY A 114 -7.27 11.76 -15.65
N GLY A 115 -7.55 13.07 -15.76
CA GLY A 115 -8.26 13.86 -14.74
C GLY A 115 -7.48 15.04 -14.14
N THR A 116 -8.17 15.91 -13.40
CA THR A 116 -7.60 17.05 -12.68
C THR A 116 -7.91 16.92 -11.19
N GLY A 117 -6.89 16.74 -10.35
CA GLY A 117 -7.05 16.38 -8.93
C GLY A 117 -5.87 15.56 -8.40
N HIS A 118 -5.70 15.53 -7.08
CA HIS A 118 -4.63 14.79 -6.42
C HIS A 118 -5.12 14.19 -5.10
N VAL A 119 -4.85 12.90 -4.88
CA VAL A 119 -4.97 12.27 -3.56
C VAL A 119 -3.83 12.77 -2.68
N LYS A 120 -4.15 13.31 -1.50
CA LYS A 120 -3.12 13.78 -0.57
C LYS A 120 -2.44 12.59 0.11
N VAL A 121 -1.13 12.49 -0.02
CA VAL A 121 -0.32 11.42 0.58
C VAL A 121 0.57 12.00 1.68
N ILE A 122 0.46 11.46 2.90
CA ILE A 122 1.32 11.74 4.05
C ILE A 122 1.91 10.40 4.51
N PHE A 123 3.18 10.19 4.18
CA PHE A 123 3.90 8.93 4.38
C PHE A 123 5.13 9.14 5.25
N LYS A 124 5.39 8.20 6.16
CA LYS A 124 6.61 8.16 6.96
C LYS A 124 7.26 6.77 6.85
N LEU A 125 8.58 6.79 6.77
CA LEU A 125 9.42 5.60 6.68
C LEU A 125 10.47 5.64 7.79
N TYR A 126 10.65 4.52 8.49
CA TYR A 126 11.62 4.38 9.58
C TYR A 126 12.40 3.07 9.49
#